data_AF-A0A1D2ABA4-F1
#
_entry.id   AF-A0A1D2ABA4-F1
#
_cell.length_a   1.000
_cell.length_b   1.000
_cell.length_c   1.000
_cell.angle_alpha   90.00
_cell.angle_beta   90.00
_cell.angle_gamma   90.00
#
_symmetry.space_group_name_H-M   'P 1'
#
loop_
_entity.id
_entity.type
_entity.pdbx_description
1 polymer ?
#
loop_
_entity_poly.entity_id
_entity_poly.type
_entity_poly.pdbx_seq_one_letter_code
_entity_poly.pdbx_strand_id
1 'polypeptide(L)'
;MIESDYVFMKPLGIPSTPPEGYAGWAFPFNYINPIAVPNEMQKLSPGVDVKSIPPTGPAPIVLSLQDWIKVTPSWERLTAAIEADTEVRDRLGWVREMYAFSLALVETGIKVELRTEGQSPFIAHLPGQAGLGEAHAFHYTLCTIYKTMDGGDAWGFDKRFYTEPQHALELTRIPPMPEFEAGKYKFVEGPPVTLEKHNAIKQMIDQINKGMDLAVPLPEAAKARAF
;
A
#
# COMPACT_ATOMS: atom_id res chain seq x y z
N MET A 1 5.95 -4.37 -8.91
CA MET A 1 5.08 -3.75 -7.89
C MET A 1 3.68 -3.77 -8.49
N ILE A 2 2.75 -4.52 -7.90
CA ILE A 2 1.42 -4.80 -8.49
C ILE A 2 0.38 -3.77 -8.04
N GLU A 3 0.61 -3.10 -6.90
CA GLU A 3 -0.28 -2.08 -6.37
C GLU A 3 0.13 -0.68 -6.89
N SER A 4 -0.87 0.15 -7.22
CA SER A 4 -0.69 1.41 -7.96
C SER A 4 -0.77 2.67 -7.10
N ASP A 5 -0.94 2.55 -5.79
CA ASP A 5 -1.15 3.68 -4.86
C ASP A 5 0.12 4.14 -4.13
N TYR A 6 1.23 4.16 -4.87
CA TYR A 6 2.52 4.70 -4.43
C TYR A 6 2.93 5.95 -5.19
N VAL A 7 3.51 6.92 -4.49
CA VAL A 7 4.20 8.08 -5.08
C VAL A 7 5.68 7.97 -4.77
N PHE A 8 6.48 7.65 -5.80
CA PHE A 8 7.93 7.57 -5.68
C PHE A 8 8.54 8.96 -5.42
N MET A 9 9.25 9.09 -4.30
CA MET A 9 9.89 10.33 -3.85
C MET A 9 11.40 10.31 -4.07
N LYS A 10 12.02 9.14 -3.89
CA LYS A 10 13.45 8.89 -4.13
C LYS A 10 13.65 7.43 -4.58
N PRO A 11 14.80 7.06 -5.16
CA PRO A 11 15.12 5.67 -5.47
C PRO A 11 15.06 4.79 -4.21
N LEU A 12 14.60 3.55 -4.36
CA LEU A 12 14.61 2.57 -3.28
C LEU A 12 16.05 2.14 -2.97
N GLY A 13 16.47 2.36 -1.72
CA GLY A 13 17.76 1.89 -1.22
C GLY A 13 17.72 0.40 -0.90
N ILE A 14 18.02 -0.46 -1.87
CA ILE A 14 18.19 -1.90 -1.67
C ILE A 14 19.69 -2.21 -1.46
N PRO A 15 20.07 -3.15 -0.57
CA PRO A 15 21.44 -3.65 -0.49
C PRO A 15 21.91 -4.17 -1.85
N SER A 16 23.12 -3.80 -2.26
CA SER A 16 23.70 -4.17 -3.56
C SER A 16 23.94 -5.68 -3.72
N THR A 17 24.19 -6.38 -2.61
CA THR A 17 24.33 -7.84 -2.58
C THR A 17 23.72 -8.36 -1.27
N PRO A 18 22.74 -9.28 -1.31
CA PRO A 18 22.25 -9.92 -0.10
C PRO A 18 23.36 -10.79 0.51
N PRO A 19 23.71 -10.63 1.79
CA PRO A 19 24.67 -11.49 2.46
C PRO A 19 24.18 -12.95 2.50
N GLU A 20 25.09 -13.89 2.74
CA GLU A 20 24.73 -15.28 3.00
C GLU A 20 23.76 -15.35 4.20
N GLY A 21 22.61 -16.01 4.03
CA GLY A 21 21.54 -16.03 5.03
C GLY A 21 20.64 -14.79 5.06
N TYR A 22 20.65 -13.95 4.02
CA TYR A 22 19.75 -12.81 3.87
C TYR A 22 18.28 -13.23 4.04
N ALA A 23 17.61 -12.62 5.01
CA ALA A 23 16.16 -12.63 5.09
C ALA A 23 15.61 -11.53 4.18
N GLY A 24 14.55 -11.85 3.45
CA GLY A 24 13.81 -10.85 2.68
C GLY A 24 13.30 -9.72 3.58
N TRP A 25 12.95 -8.58 3.01
CA TRP A 25 12.36 -7.48 3.77
C TRP A 25 10.91 -7.32 3.39
N ALA A 26 10.03 -7.20 4.39
CA ALA A 26 8.60 -7.05 4.17
C ALA A 26 8.05 -5.88 4.99
N PHE A 27 7.04 -5.19 4.48
CA PHE A 27 6.37 -4.13 5.22
C PHE A 27 5.19 -4.70 6.03
N PRO A 28 5.10 -4.44 7.34
CA PRO A 28 3.98 -4.88 8.13
C PRO A 28 2.75 -3.97 7.92
N PHE A 29 1.59 -4.57 7.75
CA PHE A 29 0.32 -3.86 7.62
C PHE A 29 -0.51 -4.08 8.88
N ASN A 30 -0.91 -2.99 9.54
CA ASN A 30 -1.68 -3.04 10.79
C ASN A 30 -3.06 -3.70 10.64
N TYR A 31 -3.63 -3.71 9.43
CA TYR A 31 -4.90 -4.35 9.10
C TYR A 31 -4.77 -5.84 8.75
N ILE A 32 -3.56 -6.40 8.70
CA ILE A 32 -3.32 -7.83 8.55
C ILE A 32 -3.07 -8.43 9.93
N ASN A 33 -4.00 -9.27 10.38
CA ASN A 33 -3.94 -9.86 11.71
C ASN A 33 -4.34 -11.35 11.67
N PRO A 34 -3.40 -12.26 11.39
CA PRO A 34 -3.66 -13.70 11.32
C PRO A 34 -4.27 -14.26 12.61
N ILE A 35 -3.93 -13.68 13.76
CA ILE A 35 -4.44 -14.10 15.09
C ILE A 35 -5.95 -13.82 15.21
N ALA A 36 -6.49 -12.85 14.47
CA ALA A 36 -7.93 -12.54 14.46
C ALA A 36 -8.76 -13.45 13.52
N VAL A 37 -8.09 -14.25 12.67
CA VAL A 37 -8.70 -15.17 11.70
C VAL A 37 -8.04 -16.58 11.78
N PRO A 38 -7.91 -17.17 12.97
CA PRO A 38 -7.13 -18.40 13.15
C PRO A 38 -7.78 -19.61 12.46
N ASN A 39 -9.11 -19.64 12.38
CA ASN A 39 -9.84 -20.74 11.76
C ASN A 39 -9.59 -20.77 10.25
N GLU A 40 -9.57 -19.61 9.61
CA GLU A 40 -9.29 -19.45 8.19
C GLU A 40 -7.85 -19.86 7.90
N MET A 41 -6.89 -19.45 8.75
CA MET A 41 -5.49 -19.86 8.60
C MET A 41 -5.32 -21.39 8.74
N GLN A 42 -5.98 -22.01 9.72
CA GLN A 42 -5.96 -23.48 9.89
C GLN A 42 -6.65 -24.22 8.74
N LYS A 43 -7.73 -23.65 8.19
CA LYS A 43 -8.44 -24.24 7.05
C LYS A 43 -7.59 -24.22 5.78
N LEU A 44 -6.84 -23.14 5.56
CA LEU A 44 -5.96 -22.96 4.40
C LEU A 44 -4.63 -23.72 4.51
N SER A 45 -4.07 -23.80 5.72
CA SER A 45 -2.82 -24.53 6.00
C SER A 45 -2.92 -25.26 7.35
N PRO A 46 -3.47 -26.49 7.36
CA PRO A 46 -3.68 -27.25 8.58
C PRO A 46 -2.40 -27.48 9.38
N GLY A 47 -2.41 -27.15 10.67
CA GLY A 47 -1.27 -27.33 11.57
C GLY A 47 -0.26 -26.17 11.58
N VAL A 48 -0.51 -25.10 10.82
CA VAL A 48 0.33 -23.89 10.87
C VAL A 48 0.29 -23.25 12.25
N ASP A 49 1.42 -22.76 12.75
CA ASP A 49 1.41 -21.84 13.89
C ASP A 49 0.96 -20.46 13.42
N VAL A 50 -0.27 -20.07 13.78
CA VAL A 50 -0.87 -18.78 13.38
C VAL A 50 0.01 -17.59 13.82
N LYS A 51 0.76 -17.72 14.91
CA LYS A 51 1.67 -16.66 15.39
C LYS A 51 2.92 -16.50 14.54
N SER A 52 3.26 -17.51 13.73
CA SER A 52 4.39 -17.47 12.81
C SER A 52 4.08 -16.77 11.48
N ILE A 53 2.79 -16.53 11.19
CA ILE A 53 2.35 -15.87 9.96
C ILE A 53 2.64 -14.38 10.07
N PRO A 54 3.51 -13.81 9.20
CA PRO A 54 3.85 -12.39 9.27
C PRO A 54 2.64 -11.52 8.87
N PRO A 55 2.36 -10.40 9.57
CA PRO A 55 1.29 -9.48 9.21
C PRO A 55 1.71 -8.58 8.03
N THR A 56 1.96 -9.18 6.86
CA THR A 56 2.47 -8.51 5.66
C THR A 56 1.67 -8.95 4.41
N GLY A 57 2.21 -8.69 3.22
CA GLY A 57 1.67 -9.13 1.94
C GLY A 57 2.72 -9.02 0.82
N PRO A 58 2.30 -9.19 -0.46
CA PRO A 58 3.22 -9.28 -1.59
C PRO A 58 3.81 -7.93 -2.04
N ALA A 59 3.34 -6.81 -1.48
CA ALA A 59 3.85 -5.48 -1.77
C ALA A 59 3.67 -4.54 -0.58
N PRO A 60 4.67 -3.70 -0.24
CA PRO A 60 6.04 -3.75 -0.73
C PRO A 60 6.85 -4.85 -0.02
N ILE A 61 7.59 -5.63 -0.80
CA ILE A 61 8.48 -6.69 -0.31
C ILE A 61 9.71 -6.80 -1.21
N VAL A 62 10.85 -7.17 -0.62
CA VAL A 62 12.09 -7.54 -1.32
C VAL A 62 12.45 -8.97 -0.94
N LEU A 63 12.45 -9.85 -1.93
CA LEU A 63 12.88 -11.24 -1.84
C LEU A 63 13.96 -11.51 -2.89
N SER A 64 14.76 -12.54 -2.68
CA SER A 64 15.64 -13.04 -3.74
C SER A 64 14.81 -13.65 -4.88
N LEU A 65 15.39 -13.75 -6.08
CA LEU A 65 14.71 -14.43 -7.20
C LEU A 65 14.38 -15.89 -6.86
N GLN A 66 15.25 -16.59 -6.12
CA GLN A 66 15.03 -17.98 -5.73
C GLN A 66 13.85 -18.11 -4.76
N ASP A 67 13.73 -17.18 -3.81
CA ASP A 67 12.58 -17.11 -2.90
C ASP A 67 11.28 -16.81 -3.65
N TRP A 68 11.32 -15.91 -4.64
CA TRP A 68 10.16 -15.65 -5.51
C TRP A 68 9.72 -16.91 -6.28
N ILE A 69 10.67 -17.64 -6.88
CA ILE A 69 10.39 -18.91 -7.58
C ILE A 69 9.77 -19.93 -6.62
N LYS A 70 10.21 -19.95 -5.36
CA LYS A 70 9.73 -20.89 -4.34
C LYS A 70 8.36 -20.50 -3.77
N VAL A 71 8.09 -19.23 -3.50
CA VAL A 71 6.86 -18.75 -2.85
C VAL A 71 5.67 -18.74 -3.81
N THR A 72 5.90 -18.39 -5.08
CA THR A 72 4.82 -18.11 -6.04
C THR A 72 3.85 -19.29 -6.23
N PRO A 73 4.31 -20.55 -6.38
CA PRO A 73 3.38 -21.69 -6.52
C PRO A 73 2.50 -21.93 -5.28
N SER A 74 3.04 -21.72 -4.07
CA SER A 74 2.26 -21.84 -2.83
C SER A 74 1.25 -20.69 -2.72
N TRP A 75 1.67 -19.45 -3.02
CA TRP A 75 0.79 -18.29 -3.05
C TRP A 75 -0.37 -18.49 -4.04
N GLU A 76 -0.10 -18.87 -5.29
CA GLU A 76 -1.12 -19.13 -6.31
C GLU A 76 -2.14 -20.18 -5.83
N ARG A 77 -1.66 -21.31 -5.27
CA ARG A 77 -2.51 -22.37 -4.73
C ARG A 77 -3.39 -21.87 -3.58
N LEU A 78 -2.84 -21.08 -2.66
CA LEU A 78 -3.56 -20.52 -1.52
C LEU A 78 -4.61 -19.49 -1.96
N THR A 79 -4.27 -18.63 -2.91
CA THR A 79 -5.20 -17.70 -3.56
C THR A 79 -6.35 -18.47 -4.21
N ALA A 80 -6.08 -19.51 -5.00
CA ALA A 80 -7.12 -20.32 -5.61
C ALA A 80 -8.02 -21.02 -4.57
N ALA A 81 -7.44 -21.50 -3.47
CA ALA A 81 -8.19 -22.12 -2.38
C ALA A 81 -9.10 -21.12 -1.65
N ILE A 82 -8.64 -19.89 -1.43
CA ILE A 82 -9.44 -18.80 -0.86
C ILE A 82 -10.60 -18.47 -1.82
N GLU A 83 -10.34 -18.28 -3.11
CA GLU A 83 -11.37 -17.90 -4.07
C GLU A 83 -12.43 -19.00 -4.29
N ALA A 84 -12.05 -20.27 -4.12
CA ALA A 84 -12.97 -21.40 -4.16
C ALA A 84 -13.86 -21.52 -2.91
N ASP A 85 -13.50 -20.85 -1.81
CA ASP A 85 -14.22 -20.93 -0.53
C ASP A 85 -14.85 -19.58 -0.17
N THR A 86 -16.15 -19.47 -0.43
CA THR A 86 -16.89 -18.21 -0.21
C THR A 86 -16.84 -17.74 1.25
N GLU A 87 -16.85 -18.65 2.22
CA GLU A 87 -16.79 -18.28 3.64
C GLU A 87 -15.43 -17.66 3.99
N VAL A 88 -14.33 -18.30 3.55
CA VAL A 88 -12.97 -17.79 3.77
C VAL A 88 -12.76 -16.47 3.01
N ARG A 89 -13.16 -16.42 1.74
CA ARG A 89 -13.05 -15.20 0.92
C ARG A 89 -13.76 -14.02 1.56
N ASP A 90 -15.00 -14.20 2.00
CA ASP A 90 -15.80 -13.12 2.57
C ASP A 90 -15.27 -12.71 3.95
N ARG A 91 -14.76 -13.66 4.74
CA ARG A 91 -14.15 -13.38 6.05
C ARG A 91 -12.83 -12.63 5.95
N LEU A 92 -11.95 -13.01 5.03
CA LEU A 92 -10.67 -12.35 4.79
C LEU A 92 -10.83 -11.04 4.01
N GLY A 93 -11.92 -10.92 3.24
CA GLY A 93 -12.34 -9.68 2.60
C GLY A 93 -11.37 -9.18 1.53
N TRP A 94 -11.19 -7.86 1.48
CA TRP A 94 -10.38 -7.20 0.45
C TRP A 94 -8.87 -7.45 0.58
N VAL A 95 -8.40 -7.93 1.74
CA VAL A 95 -6.98 -8.20 2.03
C VAL A 95 -6.60 -9.69 1.90
N ARG A 96 -7.48 -10.52 1.35
CA ARG A 96 -7.29 -11.98 1.30
C ARG A 96 -6.01 -12.43 0.57
N GLU A 97 -5.58 -11.69 -0.45
CA GLU A 97 -4.29 -11.93 -1.12
C GLU A 97 -3.08 -11.71 -0.21
N MET A 98 -3.19 -10.76 0.73
CA MET A 98 -2.13 -10.49 1.71
C MET A 98 -1.99 -11.69 2.66
N TYR A 99 -3.12 -12.27 3.10
CA TYR A 99 -3.12 -13.50 3.91
C TYR A 99 -2.58 -14.70 3.14
N ALA A 100 -2.99 -14.88 1.88
CA ALA A 100 -2.49 -15.95 1.02
C ALA A 100 -0.96 -15.91 0.91
N PHE A 101 -0.42 -14.72 0.64
CA PHE A 101 1.01 -14.51 0.51
C PHE A 101 1.77 -14.72 1.83
N SER A 102 1.27 -14.16 2.94
CA SER A 102 1.89 -14.37 4.25
C SER A 102 1.91 -15.83 4.68
N LEU A 103 0.86 -16.59 4.36
CA LEU A 103 0.82 -18.01 4.64
C LEU A 103 1.78 -18.79 3.73
N ALA A 104 1.91 -18.39 2.45
CA ALA A 104 2.86 -18.99 1.53
C ALA A 104 4.33 -18.84 1.98
N LEU A 105 4.68 -17.69 2.58
CA LEU A 105 6.01 -17.50 3.20
C LEU A 105 6.28 -18.56 4.27
N VAL A 106 5.29 -18.85 5.12
CA VAL A 106 5.41 -19.87 6.18
C VAL A 106 5.52 -21.27 5.59
N GLU A 107 4.65 -21.65 4.66
CA GLU A 107 4.66 -22.98 4.02
C GLU A 107 5.99 -23.29 3.31
N THR A 108 6.62 -22.26 2.76
CA THR A 108 7.88 -22.39 2.03
C THR A 108 9.11 -22.15 2.91
N GLY A 109 8.92 -21.81 4.19
CA GLY A 109 10.01 -21.55 5.14
C GLY A 109 10.87 -20.33 4.78
N ILE A 110 10.34 -19.40 4.00
CA ILE A 110 11.02 -18.15 3.62
C ILE A 110 10.91 -17.18 4.79
N LYS A 111 12.07 -16.68 5.23
CA LYS A 111 12.15 -15.74 6.34
C LYS A 111 12.15 -14.31 5.81
N VAL A 112 11.37 -13.45 6.47
CA VAL A 112 11.34 -12.02 6.21
C VAL A 112 11.56 -11.22 7.49
N GLU A 113 12.28 -10.11 7.38
CA GLU A 113 12.41 -9.09 8.39
C GLU A 113 11.33 -8.02 8.15
N LEU A 114 10.50 -7.77 9.17
CA LEU A 114 9.48 -6.74 9.10
C LEU A 114 10.10 -5.35 9.28
N ARG A 115 10.13 -4.57 8.20
CA ARG A 115 10.62 -3.19 8.18
C ARG A 115 9.49 -2.24 8.51
N THR A 116 9.40 -1.86 9.77
CA THR A 116 8.32 -1.02 10.32
C THR A 116 8.44 0.45 9.90
N GLU A 117 7.32 1.14 10.05
CA GLU A 117 7.13 2.57 9.94
C GLU A 117 8.29 3.44 10.47
N GLY A 118 8.63 4.52 9.75
CA GLY A 118 9.71 5.45 10.09
C GLY A 118 11.13 4.97 9.78
N GLN A 119 11.37 3.67 9.80
CA GLN A 119 12.67 3.04 9.47
C GLN A 119 12.63 2.20 8.20
N SER A 120 11.44 1.97 7.65
CA SER A 120 11.26 1.18 6.44
C SER A 120 11.77 1.94 5.21
N PRO A 121 12.60 1.31 4.35
CA PRO A 121 12.97 1.92 3.07
C PRO A 121 11.81 1.87 2.07
N PHE A 122 10.73 1.14 2.37
CA PHE A 122 9.59 0.94 1.48
C PHE A 122 8.71 2.18 1.37
N ILE A 123 7.79 2.34 2.31
CA ILE A 123 6.70 3.29 2.21
C ILE A 123 6.48 4.06 3.50
N ALA A 124 6.03 5.30 3.34
CA ALA A 124 5.41 6.08 4.39
C ALA A 124 3.89 6.12 4.18
N HIS A 125 3.13 5.65 5.17
CA HIS A 125 1.68 5.45 5.04
C HIS A 125 0.91 6.72 5.44
N LEU A 126 0.38 7.45 4.47
CA LEU A 126 -0.42 8.65 4.73
C LEU A 126 -1.91 8.28 4.91
N PRO A 127 -2.68 9.03 5.72
CA PRO A 127 -2.27 10.12 6.62
C PRO A 127 -1.81 9.63 8.01
N GLY A 128 -1.56 8.32 8.18
CA GLY A 128 -1.10 7.73 9.44
C GLY A 128 0.20 8.37 9.92
N GLN A 129 1.14 8.58 9.00
CA GLN A 129 2.47 9.13 9.23
C GLN A 129 2.59 10.61 8.85
N ALA A 130 3.62 11.24 9.41
CA ALA A 130 3.86 12.68 9.36
C ALA A 130 5.05 13.09 8.48
N GLY A 131 5.63 12.15 7.71
CA GLY A 131 6.77 12.43 6.84
C GLY A 131 7.30 11.18 6.15
N LEU A 132 8.18 11.39 5.17
CA LEU A 132 8.76 10.32 4.36
C LEU A 132 9.77 9.46 5.15
N GLY A 133 10.60 10.08 5.99
CA GLY A 133 11.68 9.38 6.69
C GLY A 133 12.63 8.63 5.73
N GLU A 134 12.93 7.37 6.06
CA GLU A 134 13.76 6.49 5.23
C GLU A 134 13.04 5.97 3.97
N ALA A 135 11.71 6.01 3.94
CA ALA A 135 10.91 5.41 2.87
C ALA A 135 11.18 6.02 1.50
N HIS A 136 11.14 5.22 0.44
CA HIS A 136 11.35 5.71 -0.91
C HIS A 136 10.09 6.31 -1.54
N ALA A 137 8.90 5.98 -1.01
CA ALA A 137 7.61 6.41 -1.54
C ALA A 137 6.61 6.75 -0.42
N PHE A 138 5.64 7.61 -0.75
CA PHE A 138 4.40 7.70 0.01
C PHE A 138 3.40 6.67 -0.51
N HIS A 139 2.63 6.09 0.39
CA HIS A 139 1.52 5.17 0.09
C HIS A 139 0.20 5.83 0.49
N TYR A 140 -0.73 5.94 -0.47
CA TYR A 140 -1.97 6.72 -0.34
C TYR A 140 -3.24 5.87 -0.42
N THR A 141 -3.19 4.64 0.13
CA THR A 141 -4.36 3.75 0.15
C THR A 141 -5.50 4.29 1.03
N LEU A 142 -5.14 5.00 2.12
CA LEU A 142 -6.09 5.61 3.03
C LEU A 142 -6.53 6.98 2.52
N CYS A 143 -7.78 7.30 2.82
CA CYS A 143 -8.42 8.53 2.40
C CYS A 143 -7.70 9.77 2.97
N THR A 144 -7.39 10.74 2.10
CA THR A 144 -6.75 12.00 2.48
C THR A 144 -7.71 13.17 2.21
N ILE A 145 -8.83 13.18 2.92
CA ILE A 145 -9.84 14.26 2.86
C ILE A 145 -9.76 15.13 4.11
N TYR A 146 -9.66 16.44 3.89
CA TYR A 146 -9.74 17.47 4.92
C TYR A 146 -11.16 17.98 5.05
N LYS A 147 -11.67 17.92 6.27
CA LYS A 147 -12.88 18.61 6.69
C LYS A 147 -12.50 19.81 7.54
N THR A 148 -13.30 20.87 7.50
CA THR A 148 -13.27 21.90 8.54
C THR A 148 -13.75 21.32 9.87
N MET A 149 -13.43 21.97 10.99
CA MET A 149 -13.82 21.45 12.32
C MET A 149 -15.34 21.27 12.49
N ASP A 150 -16.14 22.14 11.87
CA ASP A 150 -17.61 22.09 11.82
C ASP A 150 -18.17 21.08 10.79
N GLY A 151 -17.32 20.40 10.02
CA GLY A 151 -17.69 19.28 9.15
C GLY A 151 -17.88 19.62 7.68
N GLY A 152 -17.63 20.87 7.27
CA GLY A 152 -17.59 21.27 5.86
C GLY A 152 -16.41 20.66 5.10
N ASP A 153 -16.54 20.55 3.77
CA ASP A 153 -15.45 20.12 2.89
C ASP A 153 -14.42 21.22 2.72
N ALA A 154 -13.15 20.93 3.05
CA ALA A 154 -12.06 21.88 2.88
C ALA A 154 -11.22 21.56 1.64
N TRP A 155 -10.82 20.29 1.49
CA TRP A 155 -10.01 19.79 0.39
C TRP A 155 -9.94 18.26 0.47
N GLY A 156 -9.61 17.56 -0.61
CA GLY A 156 -9.33 16.14 -0.50
C GLY A 156 -8.65 15.55 -1.72
N PHE A 157 -7.85 14.52 -1.46
CA PHE A 157 -7.35 13.60 -2.46
C PHE A 157 -7.68 12.17 -2.02
N ASP A 158 -8.41 11.46 -2.89
CA ASP A 158 -8.67 10.04 -2.76
C ASP A 158 -8.64 9.40 -4.15
N LYS A 159 -7.93 8.29 -4.30
CA LYS A 159 -7.88 7.55 -5.57
C LYS A 159 -9.26 7.12 -6.08
N ARG A 160 -10.22 6.94 -5.17
CA ARG A 160 -11.61 6.58 -5.46
C ARG A 160 -12.38 7.71 -6.15
N PHE A 161 -11.83 8.92 -6.21
CA PHE A 161 -12.38 10.01 -7.02
C PHE A 161 -12.01 9.88 -8.50
N TYR A 162 -11.06 9.00 -8.84
CA TYR A 162 -10.47 8.87 -10.18
C TYR A 162 -10.81 7.53 -10.84
N THR A 163 -12.09 7.14 -10.85
CA THR A 163 -12.54 5.83 -11.37
C THR A 163 -13.07 5.86 -12.81
N GLU A 164 -13.43 7.05 -13.31
CA GLU A 164 -13.94 7.18 -14.68
C GLU A 164 -12.84 6.96 -15.74
N PRO A 165 -13.19 6.36 -16.90
CA PRO A 165 -12.30 6.19 -18.05
C PRO A 165 -11.48 7.43 -18.44
N GLN A 166 -12.11 8.62 -18.37
CA GLN A 166 -11.47 9.89 -18.70
C GLN A 166 -10.25 10.20 -17.83
N HIS A 167 -10.25 9.80 -16.54
CA HIS A 167 -9.11 10.04 -15.64
C HIS A 167 -7.85 9.26 -16.06
N ALA A 168 -8.01 8.18 -16.82
CA ALA A 168 -6.87 7.44 -17.38
C ALA A 168 -6.38 8.06 -18.70
N LEU A 169 -7.20 8.85 -19.39
CA LEU A 169 -6.87 9.47 -20.67
C LEU A 169 -6.34 10.89 -20.55
N GLU A 170 -6.78 11.61 -19.51
CA GLU A 170 -6.51 13.02 -19.30
C GLU A 170 -5.85 13.22 -17.94
N LEU A 171 -4.61 13.67 -17.97
CA LEU A 171 -3.84 13.98 -16.78
C LEU A 171 -4.22 15.38 -16.28
N THR A 172 -5.08 15.41 -15.27
CA THR A 172 -5.48 16.65 -14.61
C THR A 172 -4.68 16.82 -13.32
N ARG A 173 -4.18 18.04 -13.09
CA ARG A 173 -3.50 18.37 -11.82
C ARG A 173 -4.46 18.20 -10.65
N ILE A 174 -3.94 17.67 -9.56
CA ILE A 174 -4.65 17.67 -8.27
C ILE A 174 -4.71 19.12 -7.78
N PRO A 175 -5.88 19.64 -7.35
CA PRO A 175 -6.02 20.99 -6.84
C PRO A 175 -5.05 21.26 -5.69
N PRO A 176 -4.50 22.49 -5.59
CA PRO A 176 -3.60 22.86 -4.51
C PRO A 176 -4.29 22.68 -3.15
N MET A 177 -3.50 22.22 -2.17
CA MET A 177 -3.96 22.13 -0.79
C MET A 177 -4.21 23.53 -0.20
N PRO A 178 -5.15 23.67 0.75
CA PRO A 178 -5.33 24.92 1.48
C PRO A 178 -4.09 25.22 2.32
N GLU A 179 -3.84 26.48 2.67
CA GLU A 179 -2.78 26.82 3.62
C GLU A 179 -3.06 26.17 4.99
N PHE A 180 -1.99 25.70 5.64
CA PHE A 180 -2.10 25.12 6.97
C PHE A 180 -2.52 26.16 8.00
N GLU A 181 -3.50 25.81 8.81
CA GLU A 181 -3.94 26.61 9.94
C GLU A 181 -4.23 25.67 11.12
N ALA A 182 -3.53 25.89 12.23
CA ALA A 182 -3.61 25.03 13.40
C ALA A 182 -5.05 24.97 13.94
N GLY A 183 -5.59 23.76 14.07
CA GLY A 183 -6.94 23.54 14.61
C GLY A 183 -8.08 23.85 13.64
N LYS A 184 -7.81 24.17 12.36
CA LYS A 184 -8.86 24.43 11.36
C LYS A 184 -9.37 23.18 10.66
N TYR A 185 -8.48 22.21 10.43
CA TYR A 185 -8.79 21.02 9.65
C TYR A 185 -8.68 19.75 10.48
N LYS A 186 -9.52 18.77 10.13
CA LYS A 186 -9.45 17.38 10.59
C LYS A 186 -9.54 16.45 9.38
N PHE A 187 -8.99 15.24 9.50
CA PHE A 187 -9.27 14.21 8.52
C PHE A 187 -10.75 13.80 8.58
N VAL A 188 -11.32 13.34 7.47
CA VAL A 188 -12.71 12.84 7.43
C VAL A 188 -12.97 11.79 8.52
N GLU A 189 -11.97 10.95 8.76
CA GLU A 189 -11.90 10.01 9.87
C GLU A 189 -10.58 10.25 10.60
N GLY A 190 -10.65 10.55 11.91
CA GLY A 190 -9.47 10.61 12.77
C GLY A 190 -9.16 11.99 13.36
N PRO A 191 -7.90 12.21 13.79
CA PRO A 191 -7.52 13.37 14.58
C PRO A 191 -7.45 14.67 13.74
N PRO A 192 -7.31 15.83 14.40
CA PRO A 192 -6.96 17.08 13.73
C PRO A 192 -5.72 16.94 12.85
N VAL A 193 -5.68 17.69 11.74
CA VAL A 193 -4.51 17.73 10.85
C VAL A 193 -3.40 18.50 11.55
N THR A 194 -2.22 17.90 11.68
CA THR A 194 -1.01 18.56 12.20
C THR A 194 -0.20 19.17 11.05
N LEU A 195 0.72 20.09 11.38
CA LEU A 195 1.59 20.73 10.38
C LEU A 195 2.46 19.68 9.66
N GLU A 196 2.98 18.71 10.38
CA GLU A 196 3.84 17.67 9.84
C GLU A 196 3.08 16.77 8.84
N LYS A 197 1.89 16.32 9.22
CA LYS A 197 1.02 15.55 8.31
C LYS A 197 0.60 16.38 7.09
N HIS A 198 0.27 17.64 7.30
CA HIS A 198 -0.03 18.57 6.22
C HIS A 198 1.12 18.67 5.22
N ASN A 199 2.35 18.87 5.72
CA ASN A 199 3.54 18.99 4.89
C ASN A 199 3.86 17.69 4.14
N ALA A 200 3.67 16.53 4.77
CA ALA A 200 3.89 15.23 4.12
C ALA A 200 2.90 14.99 2.96
N ILE A 201 1.62 15.31 3.17
CA ILE A 201 0.60 15.22 2.11
C ILE A 201 0.91 16.23 1.01
N LYS A 202 1.28 17.47 1.36
CA LYS A 202 1.68 18.49 0.38
C LYS A 202 2.86 18.02 -0.46
N GLN A 203 3.88 17.44 0.16
CA GLN A 203 5.03 16.89 -0.54
C GLN A 203 4.62 15.80 -1.54
N MET A 204 3.69 14.92 -1.15
CA MET A 204 3.13 13.90 -2.05
C MET A 204 2.37 14.51 -3.23
N ILE A 205 1.44 15.45 -2.97
CA ILE A 205 0.64 16.11 -4.02
C ILE A 205 1.51 16.89 -4.99
N ASP A 206 2.52 17.61 -4.49
CA ASP A 206 3.48 18.34 -5.32
C ASP A 206 4.26 17.39 -6.23
N GLN A 207 4.66 16.21 -5.73
CA GLN A 207 5.35 15.19 -6.53
C GLN A 207 4.42 14.56 -7.58
N ILE A 208 3.15 14.29 -7.26
CA ILE A 208 2.18 13.82 -8.26
C ILE A 208 2.03 14.86 -9.37
N ASN A 209 1.78 16.12 -9.00
CA ASN A 209 1.59 17.21 -9.96
C ASN A 209 2.84 17.43 -10.82
N LYS A 210 4.05 17.33 -10.23
CA LYS A 210 5.30 17.34 -10.99
C LYS A 210 5.36 16.20 -12.01
N GLY A 211 4.92 14.99 -11.62
CA GLY A 211 4.81 13.85 -12.53
C GLY A 211 3.85 14.13 -13.69
N MET A 212 2.69 14.74 -13.41
CA MET A 212 1.72 15.14 -14.44
C MET A 212 2.29 16.18 -15.41
N ASP A 213 3.03 17.17 -14.91
CA ASP A 213 3.66 18.20 -15.75
C ASP A 213 4.74 17.63 -16.69
N LEU A 214 5.38 16.53 -16.31
CA LEU A 214 6.42 15.85 -17.09
C LEU A 214 5.88 14.75 -18.00
N ALA A 215 4.62 14.34 -17.81
CA ALA A 215 4.03 13.25 -18.57
C ALA A 215 3.73 13.69 -20.00
N VAL A 216 4.00 12.78 -20.95
CA VAL A 216 3.62 12.98 -22.35
C VAL A 216 2.15 12.58 -22.51
N PRO A 217 1.25 13.50 -22.94
CA PRO A 217 -0.15 13.15 -23.14
C PRO A 217 -0.31 12.02 -24.14
N LEU A 218 -1.33 11.17 -23.93
CA LEU A 218 -1.67 10.13 -24.90
C LEU A 218 -2.03 10.79 -26.25
N PRO A 219 -1.53 10.26 -27.37
CA PRO A 219 -1.94 10.71 -28.70
C PRO A 219 -3.46 10.56 -28.88
N GLU A 220 -4.11 11.48 -29.58
CA GLU A 220 -5.57 11.43 -29.82
C GLU A 220 -6.03 10.11 -30.47
N ALA A 221 -5.21 9.55 -31.36
CA ALA A 221 -5.47 8.24 -31.97
C ALA A 221 -5.46 7.08 -30.96
N ALA A 222 -4.71 7.20 -29.86
CA ALA A 222 -4.71 6.22 -28.77
C ALA A 222 -5.94 6.40 -27.87
N LYS A 223 -6.32 7.65 -27.56
CA LYS A 223 -7.54 7.95 -26.78
C LYS A 223 -8.80 7.43 -27.47
N ALA A 224 -8.91 7.60 -28.78
CA ALA A 224 -10.05 7.15 -29.58
C ALA A 224 -10.22 5.61 -29.64
N ARG A 225 -9.22 4.84 -29.18
CA ARG A 225 -9.25 3.37 -29.15
C ARG A 225 -9.35 2.80 -27.74
N ALA A 226 -9.36 3.65 -26.72
CA ALA A 226 -9.16 3.22 -25.35
C ALA A 226 -10.39 2.56 -24.71
N PHE A 227 -11.57 2.66 -25.32
CA PHE A 227 -12.82 2.07 -24.84
C PHE A 227 -13.72 1.69 -26.02
#